data_AF-A0A3B8LJA0-F1
#
_entry.id   AF-A0A3B8LJA0-F1
#
_cell.length_a   1.000
_cell.length_b   1.000
_cell.length_c   1.000
_cell.angle_alpha   90.00
_cell.angle_beta   90.00
_cell.angle_gamma   90.00
#
_symmetry.space_group_name_H-M   'P 1'
#
loop_
_entity.id
_entity.type
_entity.pdbx_description
1 polymer ?
#
loop_
_entity_poly.entity_id
_entity_poly.type
_entity_poly.pdbx_seq_one_letter_code
_entity_poly.pdbx_strand_id
1 'polypeptide(L)' 'EFSDFQCPFCNRGAKTIDQIKKAYAGKVRVVFKHLPLPFHKQAHLAAQASMAAHAQGKFWPYHDKLFAN' A
#
# COMPACT_ATOMS: atom_id res chain seq x y z
N GLU A 1 2.23 -8.22 1.50
CA GLU A 1 1.86 -7.82 0.14
C GLU A 1 3.04 -7.11 -0.49
N PHE A 2 3.45 -7.50 -1.70
CA PHE A 2 4.36 -6.68 -2.52
C PHE A 2 3.49 -5.84 -3.45
N SER A 3 3.69 -4.52 -3.45
CA SER A 3 2.70 -3.62 -4.04
C SER A 3 3.31 -2.33 -4.60
N ASP A 4 2.63 -1.78 -5.60
CA ASP A 4 2.95 -0.55 -6.32
C ASP A 4 1.72 0.37 -6.29
N PHE A 5 1.90 1.63 -5.86
CA PHE A 5 0.81 2.59 -5.71
C PHE A 5 0.15 3.04 -7.02
N GLN A 6 0.80 2.85 -8.17
CA GLN A 6 0.22 3.13 -9.49
C GLN A 6 -0.34 1.89 -10.19
N CYS A 7 -0.14 0.69 -9.63
CA CYS A 7 -0.64 -0.53 -10.25
C CYS A 7 -2.15 -0.71 -9.98
N PRO A 8 -3.01 -0.80 -11.02
CA PRO A 8 -4.45 -0.96 -10.83
C PRO A 8 -4.82 -2.30 -10.18
N PHE A 9 -3.98 -3.34 -10.37
CA PHE A 9 -4.17 -4.62 -9.70
C PHE A 9 -3.79 -4.55 -8.22
N CYS A 10 -2.75 -3.80 -7.86
CA CYS A 10 -2.38 -3.53 -6.47
C CYS A 10 -3.48 -2.77 -5.74
N ASN A 11 -4.08 -1.74 -6.38
CA ASN A 11 -5.23 -1.03 -5.82
C ASN A 11 -6.41 -1.98 -5.53
N ARG A 12 -6.76 -2.85 -6.48
CA ARG A 12 -7.79 -3.89 -6.23
C ARG A 12 -7.37 -4.87 -5.13
N GLY A 13 -6.11 -5.27 -5.11
CA GLY A 13 -5.53 -6.15 -4.08
C GLY A 13 -5.65 -5.58 -2.67
N ALA A 14 -5.43 -4.26 -2.49
CA ALA A 14 -5.57 -3.59 -1.20
C ALA A 14 -6.98 -3.78 -0.61
N LYS A 15 -8.03 -3.74 -1.44
CA LYS A 15 -9.42 -4.01 -1.00
C LYS A 15 -9.61 -5.45 -0.53
N THR A 16 -9.01 -6.42 -1.23
CA THR A 16 -9.03 -7.83 -0.82
C THR A 16 -8.26 -8.04 0.49
N ILE A 17 -7.12 -7.38 0.67
CA ILE A 17 -6.36 -7.43 1.92
C ILE A 17 -7.16 -6.86 3.10
N ASP A 18 -7.93 -5.79 2.89
CA ASP A 18 -8.82 -5.26 3.93
C ASP A 18 -9.97 -6.22 4.26
N GLN A 19 -10.52 -6.94 3.29
CA GLN A 19 -11.49 -8.01 3.55
C GLN A 19 -10.87 -9.13 4.39
N ILE A 20 -9.64 -9.56 4.07
CA ILE A 20 -8.91 -10.59 4.83
C ILE A 20 -8.62 -10.11 6.26
N LYS A 21 -8.17 -8.87 6.45
CA LYS A 21 -7.94 -8.27 7.78
C LYS A 21 -9.19 -8.32 8.65
N LYS A 22 -10.36 -8.07 8.07
CA LYS A 22 -11.66 -8.13 8.77
C LYS A 22 -12.07 -9.57 9.09
N ALA A 23 -12.00 -10.46 8.10
CA ALA A 23 -12.39 -11.87 8.27
C ALA A 23 -11.52 -12.62 9.27
N TYR A 24 -10.23 -12.26 9.36
CA TYR A 24 -9.25 -12.89 10.24
C TYR A 24 -8.75 -11.93 11.32
N ALA A 25 -9.65 -11.09 11.86
CA ALA A 25 -9.31 -10.11 12.88
C ALA A 25 -8.52 -10.73 14.06
N GLY A 26 -7.38 -10.12 14.39
CA GLY A 26 -6.47 -10.60 15.44
C GLY A 26 -5.64 -11.85 15.09
N LYS A 27 -5.88 -12.48 13.94
CA LYS A 27 -5.19 -13.72 13.52
C LYS A 27 -4.13 -13.52 12.44
N VAL A 28 -4.17 -12.39 11.74
CA VAL A 28 -3.23 -12.06 10.67
C VAL A 28 -2.57 -10.71 10.89
N ARG A 29 -1.32 -10.60 10.41
CA ARG A 29 -0.58 -9.34 10.34
C ARG A 29 -0.31 -9.01 8.89
N VAL A 30 -0.72 -7.82 8.46
CA VAL A 30 -0.42 -7.33 7.12
C VAL A 30 0.89 -6.57 7.13
N VAL A 31 1.80 -6.99 6.25
CA VAL A 31 3.08 -6.34 6.01
C VAL A 31 3.09 -5.87 4.57
N PHE A 32 3.18 -4.56 4.38
CA PHE A 32 3.35 -3.94 3.07
C PHE A 32 4.83 -3.95 2.68
N LYS A 33 5.13 -4.33 1.45
CA LYS A 33 6.48 -4.29 0.86
C LYS A 33 6.41 -3.54 -0.46
N HIS A 34 7.25 -2.52 -0.63
CA HIS A 34 7.29 -1.75 -1.87
C HIS A 34 7.85 -2.60 -3.01
N LEU A 35 7.15 -2.58 -4.14
CA LEU A 35 7.61 -3.13 -5.42
C LEU A 35 7.31 -2.10 -6.53
N PRO A 36 7.98 -0.93 -6.53
CA PRO A 36 7.73 0.09 -7.54
C PRO A 36 8.16 -0.43 -8.92
N LEU A 37 7.23 -0.47 -9.87
CA LEU A 37 7.48 -0.96 -11.22
C LEU A 37 8.14 0.14 -12.05
N PRO A 38 9.21 -0.16 -12.82
CA PRO A 38 10.02 0.86 -13.48
C PRO A 38 9.28 1.63 -14.58
N PHE A 39 8.20 1.07 -15.11
CA PHE A 39 7.36 1.70 -16.14
C PHE A 39 6.25 2.60 -15.54
N HIS A 40 6.08 2.62 -14.22
CA HIS A 40 5.16 3.51 -13.53
C HIS A 40 5.89 4.80 -13.10
N LYS A 41 5.60 5.90 -13.79
CA LYS A 41 6.31 7.19 -13.68
C LYS A 41 6.51 7.71 -12.25
N GLN A 42 5.52 7.50 -11.38
CA GLN A 42 5.47 7.97 -10.00
C GLN A 42 5.63 6.84 -8.96
N ALA A 43 5.82 5.57 -9.35
CA ALA A 43 5.84 4.47 -8.40
C ALA A 43 6.97 4.60 -7.36
N HIS A 44 8.17 4.98 -7.80
CA HIS A 44 9.30 5.23 -6.89
C HIS A 44 9.03 6.40 -5.95
N LEU A 45 8.53 7.52 -6.45
CA LEU A 45 8.22 8.70 -5.63
C LEU A 45 7.08 8.42 -4.64
N ALA A 46 6.03 7.70 -5.06
CA ALA A 46 4.94 7.28 -4.17
C ALA A 46 5.45 6.35 -3.06
N ALA A 47 6.34 5.39 -3.38
CA ALA A 47 6.98 4.54 -2.38
C ALA A 47 7.79 5.37 -1.37
N GLN A 48 8.63 6.30 -1.84
CA GLN A 48 9.41 7.20 -0.97
C GLN A 48 8.49 8.08 -0.09
N ALA A 49 7.45 8.66 -0.66
CA ALA A 49 6.48 9.47 0.07
C ALA A 49 5.76 8.66 1.16
N SER A 50 5.41 7.40 0.87
CA SER A 50 4.81 6.52 1.87
C SER A 50 5.77 6.14 3.00
N MET A 51 7.07 6.02 2.71
CA MET A 51 8.09 5.81 3.73
C MET A 51 8.31 7.06 4.59
N ALA A 52 8.21 8.26 4.02
CA ALA A 52 8.21 9.50 4.78
C ALA A 52 6.97 9.59 5.71
N ALA A 53 5.80 9.14 5.25
CA ALA A 53 4.62 9.03 6.10
C ALA A 53 4.78 7.94 7.18
N HIS A 54 5.47 6.84 6.88
CA HIS A 54 5.80 5.80 7.85
C HIS A 54 6.68 6.34 8.99
N ALA A 55 7.71 7.12 8.69
CA ALA A 55 8.57 7.76 9.69
C ALA A 55 7.78 8.72 10.62
N GLN A 56 6.61 9.20 10.18
CA GLN A 56 5.70 10.05 10.95
C GLN A 56 4.56 9.26 11.64
N GLY A 57 4.60 7.93 11.61
CA GLY A 57 3.55 7.06 12.18
C GLY A 57 2.25 7.05 11.38
N LYS A 58 2.25 7.54 10.13
CA LYS A 58 1.06 7.75 9.30
C LYS A 58 1.06 6.93 8.01
N PHE A 59 1.71 5.77 8.01
CA PHE A 59 1.79 4.92 6.82
C PHE A 59 0.42 4.55 6.26
N TRP A 60 -0.46 3.91 7.05
CA TRP A 60 -1.75 3.40 6.57
C TRP A 60 -2.69 4.51 6.07
N PRO A 61 -2.88 5.63 6.79
CA PRO A 61 -3.71 6.72 6.26
C PRO A 61 -3.17 7.31 4.95
N TYR A 62 -1.85 7.34 4.74
CA TYR A 62 -1.26 7.86 3.52
C TYR A 62 -1.26 6.83 2.38
N HIS A 63 -1.06 5.55 2.70
CA HIS A 63 -1.24 4.42 1.79
C HIS A 63 -2.63 4.45 1.16
N ASP A 64 -3.69 4.61 1.97
CA ASP A 64 -5.07 4.63 1.48
C ASP A 64 -5.31 5.84 0.57
N LYS A 65 -4.71 7.00 0.89
CA LYS A 65 -4.74 8.20 0.04
C LYS A 65 -4.03 7.97 -1.29
N LEU A 66 -2.85 7.35 -1.29
CA LEU A 66 -2.11 7.07 -2.51
C LEU A 66 -2.90 6.19 -3.48
N PHE A 67 -3.62 5.17 -2.97
CA PHE A 67 -4.49 4.33 -3.80
C PHE A 67 -5.83 4.97 -4.21
N ALA A 68 -6.20 6.10 -3.59
CA ALA A 68 -7.43 6.84 -3.90
C ALA A 68 -7.21 7.98 -4.92
N ASN A 69 -5.96 8.29 -5.27
CA ASN A 69 -5.61 9.25 -6.33
C ASN A 69 -5.58 8.57 -7.70
#